data_AF-A0A4Q3E2A3-F1
#
_entry.id   AF-A0A4Q3E2A3-F1
#
_cell.length_a   1.000
_cell.length_b   1.000
_cell.length_c   1.000
_cell.angle_alpha   90.00
_cell.angle_beta   90.00
_cell.angle_gamma   90.00
#
_symmetry.space_group_name_H-M   'P 1'
#
loop_
_entity.id
_entity.type
_entity.pdbx_description
1 polymer ?
#
loop_
_entity_poly.entity_id
_entity_poly.type
_entity_poly.pdbx_seq_one_letter_code
_entity_poly.pdbx_strand_id
1 'polypeptide(L)'
;MVLLTVITKILNGSMMMSKKIYLAAVLAVTGLTQQASAQRYLSDTFKSVDSIPNIQYGSAPDYQHKTQNLLLDFYEPHGDKAGKRPLLLYVHGGGFVEGTRKWPSIKLMCEKMALRG
;
A
#
# COMPACT_ATOMS: atom_id res chain seq x y z
N MET A 1 -23.30 5.58 -19.08
CA MET A 1 -24.29 6.28 -19.94
C MET A 1 -25.69 6.37 -19.30
N VAL A 2 -26.14 5.37 -18.53
CA VAL A 2 -27.46 5.41 -17.84
C VAL A 2 -27.50 6.43 -16.69
N LEU A 3 -26.41 6.58 -15.93
CA LEU A 3 -26.34 7.48 -14.78
C LEU A 3 -26.45 8.97 -15.17
N LEU A 4 -25.85 9.37 -16.29
CA LEU A 4 -25.84 10.75 -16.79
C LEU A 4 -27.23 11.19 -17.30
N THR A 5 -28.00 10.24 -17.85
CA THR A 5 -29.37 10.47 -18.32
C THR A 5 -30.39 10.63 -17.18
N VAL A 6 -30.16 9.95 -16.05
CA VAL A 6 -31.02 10.09 -14.86
C VAL A 6 -30.82 11.46 -14.20
N ILE A 7 -29.58 11.96 -14.13
CA ILE A 7 -29.25 13.26 -13.54
C ILE A 7 -29.88 14.42 -14.31
N THR A 8 -29.82 14.40 -15.65
CA THR A 8 -30.37 15.46 -16.51
C THR A 8 -31.91 15.54 -16.43
N LYS A 9 -32.60 14.41 -16.26
CA LYS A 9 -34.08 14.38 -16.13
C LYS A 9 -34.58 14.94 -14.80
N ILE A 10 -33.81 14.77 -13.72
CA ILE A 10 -34.12 15.30 -12.38
C ILE A 10 -33.94 16.82 -12.33
N LEU A 11 -32.98 17.38 -13.07
CA LEU A 11 -32.68 18.82 -13.08
C LEU A 11 -33.76 19.68 -13.77
N ASN A 12 -34.55 19.12 -14.70
CA ASN A 12 -35.48 19.91 -15.52
C ASN A 12 -36.95 20.00 -15.03
N GLY A 13 -37.36 19.31 -13.94
CA GLY A 13 -38.74 19.37 -13.40
C GLY A 13 -39.00 20.50 -12.37
N SER A 14 -40.15 21.16 -12.42
CA SER A 14 -40.53 22.33 -11.60
C SER A 14 -40.84 22.04 -10.11
N MET A 15 -39.91 21.46 -9.34
CA MET A 15 -40.05 21.30 -7.89
C MET A 15 -38.73 21.60 -7.18
N MET A 16 -38.50 22.88 -6.88
CA MET A 16 -37.23 23.41 -6.34
C MET A 16 -36.94 23.04 -4.87
N MET A 17 -37.93 22.56 -4.10
CA MET A 17 -37.77 22.26 -2.66
C MET A 17 -37.38 20.78 -2.40
N SER A 18 -37.84 19.82 -3.23
CA SER A 18 -37.54 18.39 -3.06
C SER A 18 -36.17 17.98 -3.61
N LYS A 19 -35.71 18.60 -4.71
CA LYS A 19 -34.39 18.33 -5.32
C LYS A 19 -33.23 18.61 -4.38
N LYS A 20 -33.33 19.63 -3.53
CA LYS A 20 -32.31 19.97 -2.52
C LYS A 20 -32.20 18.87 -1.46
N ILE A 21 -33.31 18.23 -1.09
CA ILE A 21 -33.36 17.11 -0.15
C ILE A 21 -32.70 15.86 -0.78
N TYR A 22 -33.04 15.55 -2.04
CA TYR A 22 -32.38 14.46 -2.77
C TYR A 22 -30.88 14.72 -2.96
N LEU A 23 -30.49 15.96 -3.26
CA LEU A 23 -29.10 16.34 -3.41
C LEU A 23 -28.33 16.25 -2.09
N ALA A 24 -28.93 16.67 -0.97
CA ALA A 24 -28.36 16.53 0.36
C ALA A 24 -28.23 15.05 0.78
N ALA A 25 -29.22 14.22 0.46
CA ALA A 25 -29.15 12.78 0.71
C ALA A 25 -28.05 12.10 -0.11
N VAL A 26 -27.88 12.47 -1.38
CA VAL A 26 -26.80 11.96 -2.22
C VAL A 26 -25.42 12.40 -1.70
N LEU A 27 -25.27 13.68 -1.30
CA LEU A 27 -24.03 14.18 -0.71
C LEU A 27 -23.67 13.46 0.61
N ALA A 28 -24.66 13.24 1.48
CA ALA A 28 -24.47 12.52 2.74
C ALA A 28 -24.04 11.07 2.53
N VAL A 29 -24.64 10.37 1.55
CA VAL A 29 -24.25 8.99 1.19
C VAL A 29 -22.84 8.94 0.62
N THR A 30 -22.44 9.91 -0.22
CA THR A 30 -21.06 9.95 -0.74
C THR A 30 -20.02 10.29 0.35
N GLY A 31 -20.35 11.16 1.30
CA GLY A 31 -19.44 11.51 2.41
C GLY A 31 -19.13 10.33 3.35
N LEU A 32 -20.08 9.41 3.52
CA LEU A 32 -19.88 8.17 4.31
C LEU A 32 -18.89 7.19 3.63
N THR A 33 -18.64 7.32 2.33
CA THR A 33 -17.72 6.43 1.59
C THR A 33 -16.27 6.91 1.61
N GLN A 34 -15.98 8.05 2.25
CA GLN A 34 -14.62 8.56 2.33
C GLN A 34 -13.84 7.80 3.41
N GLN A 35 -13.29 6.64 3.03
CA GLN A 35 -12.39 5.87 3.88
C GLN A 35 -11.20 6.72 4.32
N ALA A 36 -11.00 6.82 5.63
CA ALA A 36 -9.82 7.44 6.22
C ALA A 36 -8.55 6.69 5.75
N SER A 37 -7.68 7.37 4.99
CA SER A 37 -6.46 6.77 4.45
C SER A 37 -5.40 6.45 5.52
N ALA A 38 -5.54 7.00 6.73
CA ALA A 38 -4.55 6.88 7.79
C ALA A 38 -4.48 5.46 8.40
N GLN A 39 -5.61 4.75 8.50
CA GLN A 39 -5.65 3.40 9.09
C GLN A 39 -5.23 2.27 8.12
N ARG A 40 -4.93 2.60 6.87
CA ARG A 40 -4.69 1.61 5.81
C ARG A 40 -3.63 0.55 6.17
N TYR A 41 -2.55 0.96 6.84
CA TYR A 41 -1.37 0.12 7.12
C TYR A 41 -1.42 -0.60 8.48
N LEU A 42 -2.56 -0.57 9.19
CA LEU A 42 -2.67 -1.14 10.53
C LEU A 42 -2.98 -2.64 10.53
N SER A 43 -3.66 -3.13 9.50
CA SER A 43 -4.12 -4.52 9.40
C SER A 43 -3.74 -5.15 8.08
N ASP A 44 -3.60 -6.46 8.07
CA ASP A 44 -3.31 -7.24 6.88
C ASP A 44 -4.50 -7.10 5.90
N THR A 45 -4.25 -6.42 4.78
CA THR A 45 -5.27 -6.00 3.80
C THR A 45 -5.16 -6.82 2.51
N PHE A 46 -3.95 -7.27 2.19
CA PHE A 46 -3.65 -8.08 1.01
C PHE A 46 -3.61 -9.56 1.35
N LYS A 47 -3.74 -10.42 0.33
CA LYS A 47 -3.74 -11.89 0.50
C LYS A 47 -2.42 -12.55 0.08
N SER A 48 -1.59 -11.83 -0.67
CA SER A 48 -0.33 -12.33 -1.21
C SER A 48 0.69 -11.21 -1.33
N VAL A 49 1.96 -11.60 -1.35
CA VAL A 49 3.14 -10.73 -1.45
C VAL A 49 3.92 -11.16 -2.69
N ASP A 50 4.32 -10.17 -3.49
CA ASP A 50 5.33 -10.35 -4.53
C ASP A 50 6.70 -10.04 -3.95
N SER A 51 7.74 -10.73 -4.43
CA SER A 51 9.11 -10.47 -4.00
C SER A 51 10.08 -10.46 -5.16
N ILE A 52 11.07 -9.57 -5.08
CA ILE A 52 12.18 -9.45 -6.01
C ILE A 52 13.46 -9.65 -5.22
N PRO A 53 14.03 -10.87 -5.24
CA PRO A 53 15.22 -11.18 -4.46
C PRO A 53 16.51 -10.76 -5.16
N ASN A 54 17.59 -10.63 -4.37
CA ASN A 54 18.96 -10.41 -4.83
C ASN A 54 19.18 -9.14 -5.66
N ILE A 55 18.44 -8.07 -5.37
CA ILE A 55 18.69 -6.76 -5.97
C ILE A 55 20.02 -6.25 -5.42
N GLN A 56 21.00 -6.04 -6.31
CA GLN A 56 22.23 -5.38 -5.93
C GLN A 56 21.98 -3.86 -5.84
N TYR A 57 22.12 -3.32 -4.63
CA TYR A 57 21.98 -1.88 -4.39
C TYR A 57 23.33 -1.16 -4.29
N GLY A 58 24.43 -1.92 -4.22
CA GLY A 58 25.77 -1.34 -4.20
C GLY A 58 26.88 -2.39 -4.02
N SER A 59 28.05 -1.89 -3.67
CA SER A 59 29.22 -2.69 -3.29
C SER A 59 30.04 -1.92 -2.24
N ALA A 60 30.70 -2.64 -1.34
CA ALA A 60 31.55 -2.06 -0.31
C ALA A 60 32.62 -3.07 0.13
N PRO A 61 33.77 -2.63 0.68
CA PRO A 61 34.71 -3.53 1.32
C PRO A 61 34.10 -4.17 2.58
N ASP A 62 34.38 -5.45 2.81
CA ASP A 62 34.11 -6.15 4.07
C ASP A 62 35.19 -5.87 5.13
N TYR A 63 35.08 -6.53 6.28
CA TYR A 63 36.04 -6.39 7.38
C TYR A 63 37.44 -6.94 7.05
N GLN A 64 37.59 -7.70 5.97
CA GLN A 64 38.87 -8.19 5.44
C GLN A 64 39.35 -7.35 4.23
N HIS A 65 38.74 -6.19 4.00
CA HIS A 65 38.98 -5.32 2.84
C HIS A 65 38.65 -5.94 1.47
N LYS A 66 37.88 -7.01 1.42
CA LYS A 66 37.40 -7.61 0.17
C LYS A 66 36.12 -6.91 -0.26
N THR A 67 36.04 -6.49 -1.52
CA THR A 67 34.80 -5.90 -2.04
C THR A 67 33.71 -6.97 -2.12
N GLN A 68 32.57 -6.69 -1.51
CA GLN A 68 31.37 -7.52 -1.56
C GLN A 68 30.21 -6.76 -2.20
N ASN A 69 29.35 -7.50 -2.90
CA ASN A 69 28.10 -6.97 -3.42
C ASN A 69 27.08 -6.87 -2.29
N LEU A 70 26.46 -5.70 -2.17
CA LEU A 70 25.41 -5.47 -1.19
C LEU A 70 24.06 -5.75 -1.83
N LEU A 71 23.33 -6.71 -1.27
CA LEU A 71 22.08 -7.23 -1.83
C LEU A 71 20.90 -6.98 -0.89
N LEU A 72 19.75 -6.67 -1.47
CA LEU A 72 18.46 -6.61 -0.78
C LEU A 72 17.45 -7.51 -1.47
N ASP A 73 16.41 -7.88 -0.71
CA ASP A 73 15.23 -8.54 -1.24
C ASP A 73 14.05 -7.57 -1.04
N PHE A 74 13.33 -7.24 -2.10
CA PHE A 74 12.19 -6.32 -2.06
C PHE A 74 10.89 -7.11 -1.95
N TYR A 75 9.98 -6.66 -1.09
CA TYR A 75 8.68 -7.30 -0.84
C TYR A 75 7.58 -6.26 -0.99
N GLU A 76 6.53 -6.58 -1.72
CA GLU A 76 5.38 -5.69 -1.89
C GLU A 76 4.04 -6.44 -1.92
N PRO A 77 2.95 -5.81 -1.48
CA PRO A 77 1.62 -6.37 -1.63
C PRO A 77 1.26 -6.59 -3.11
N HIS A 78 0.75 -7.78 -3.43
CA HIS A 78 0.27 -8.06 -4.78
C HIS A 78 -1.02 -7.27 -5.08
N GLY A 79 -1.04 -6.59 -6.23
CA GLY A 79 -2.23 -5.89 -6.73
C GLY A 79 -2.57 -4.56 -6.05
N ASP A 80 -1.64 -3.99 -5.28
CA ASP A 80 -1.80 -2.65 -4.72
C ASP A 80 -1.78 -1.56 -5.80
N LYS A 81 -2.69 -0.59 -5.68
CA LYS A 81 -2.86 0.56 -6.58
C LYS A 81 -2.40 1.89 -5.97
N ALA A 82 -1.84 1.89 -4.77
CA ALA A 82 -1.31 3.10 -4.14
C ALA A 82 -0.17 3.69 -4.97
N GLY A 83 -0.31 4.95 -5.41
CA GLY A 83 0.79 5.65 -6.08
C GLY A 83 1.97 6.00 -5.15
N LYS A 84 1.72 6.04 -3.83
CA LYS A 84 2.74 6.24 -2.78
C LYS A 84 2.35 5.40 -1.56
N ARG A 85 3.35 4.77 -0.94
CA ARG A 85 3.22 4.00 0.30
C ARG A 85 4.46 4.20 1.17
N PRO A 86 4.37 4.02 2.49
CA PRO A 86 5.53 3.95 3.36
C PRO A 86 6.51 2.88 2.88
N LEU A 87 7.80 3.14 3.04
CA LEU A 87 8.84 2.15 2.83
C LEU A 87 9.41 1.74 4.18
N LEU A 88 9.42 0.44 4.46
CA LEU A 88 10.07 -0.12 5.63
C LEU A 88 11.39 -0.74 5.19
N LEU A 89 12.51 -0.21 5.72
CA LEU A 89 13.83 -0.84 5.59
C LEU A 89 14.07 -1.72 6.82
N TYR A 90 14.20 -3.02 6.59
CA TYR A 90 14.50 -3.98 7.64
C TYR A 90 15.91 -4.53 7.45
N VAL A 91 16.77 -4.28 8.43
CA VAL A 91 18.17 -4.72 8.45
C VAL A 91 18.29 -5.83 9.48
N HIS A 92 18.86 -6.97 9.08
CA HIS A 92 19.00 -8.10 9.98
C HIS A 92 19.94 -7.78 11.15
N GLY A 93 19.69 -8.42 12.30
CA GLY A 93 20.63 -8.40 13.43
C GLY A 93 21.82 -9.34 13.22
N GLY A 94 22.47 -9.72 14.32
CA GLY A 94 23.65 -10.62 14.32
C GLY A 94 24.95 -9.96 14.78
N GLY A 95 24.86 -8.81 15.46
CA GLY A 95 25.99 -8.17 16.14
C GLY A 95 27.17 -7.79 15.24
N PHE A 96 26.92 -7.61 13.94
CA PHE A 96 27.94 -7.36 12.91
C PHE A 96 28.91 -8.54 12.65
N VAL A 97 28.64 -9.71 13.22
CA VAL A 97 29.46 -10.92 13.06
C VAL A 97 28.75 -11.96 12.19
N GLU A 98 27.44 -12.04 12.32
CA GLU A 98 26.59 -12.97 11.58
C GLU A 98 25.31 -12.29 11.11
N GLY A 99 24.44 -13.07 10.47
CA GLY A 99 23.16 -12.60 9.96
C GLY A 99 23.06 -12.67 8.45
N THR A 100 21.82 -12.80 7.98
CA THR A 100 21.51 -12.74 6.56
C THR A 100 20.07 -12.32 6.35
N ARG A 101 19.83 -11.54 5.29
CA ARG A 101 18.47 -11.20 4.82
C ARG A 101 17.61 -12.42 4.54
N LYS A 102 18.23 -13.59 4.29
CA LYS A 102 17.56 -14.84 3.92
C LYS A 102 17.01 -15.64 5.10
N TRP A 103 17.22 -15.20 6.34
CA TRP A 103 16.70 -15.92 7.51
C TRP A 103 15.16 -15.99 7.48
N PRO A 104 14.55 -17.14 7.84
CA PRO A 104 13.09 -17.30 7.76
C PRO A 104 12.30 -16.27 8.55
N SER A 105 12.80 -15.87 9.74
CA SER A 105 12.17 -14.85 10.58
C SER A 105 12.16 -13.48 9.92
N ILE A 106 13.23 -13.12 9.22
CA ILE A 106 13.37 -11.86 8.47
C ILE A 106 12.39 -11.85 7.31
N LYS A 107 12.38 -12.91 6.51
CA LYS A 107 11.43 -13.07 5.40
C LYS A 107 9.98 -12.98 5.88
N LEU A 108 9.63 -13.69 6.95
CA LEU A 108 8.29 -13.65 7.54
C LEU A 108 7.89 -12.25 8.01
N MET A 109 8.81 -11.50 8.61
CA MET A 109 8.55 -10.13 9.04
C MET A 109 8.27 -9.22 7.84
N CYS A 110 9.12 -9.28 6.80
CA CYS A 110 8.95 -8.49 5.59
C CYS A 110 7.63 -8.79 4.88
N GLU A 111 7.26 -10.07 4.74
CA GLU A 111 5.99 -10.48 4.15
C GLU A 111 4.79 -9.97 4.97
N LYS A 112 4.83 -10.09 6.30
CA LYS A 112 3.76 -9.58 7.17
C LYS A 112 3.57 -8.07 7.05
N MET A 113 4.65 -7.31 6.91
CA MET A 113 4.55 -5.86 6.72
C MET A 113 4.02 -5.52 5.32
N ALA A 114 4.48 -6.23 4.29
CA ALA A 114 3.99 -6.02 2.92
C ALA A 114 2.48 -6.29 2.79
N LEU A 115 1.93 -7.28 3.52
CA LEU A 115 0.49 -7.57 3.51
C LEU A 115 -0.38 -6.40 4.02
N ARG A 116 0.19 -5.36 4.63
CA ARG A 116 -0.54 -4.20 5.15
C ARG A 116 -0.63 -3.05 4.16
N GLY A 117 0.07 -3.11 3.02
CA GLY A 117 0.18 -1.99 2.08
C GLY A 117 1.49 -1.24 2.21
#